data_AF-K2EIF6-F1
#
_entry.id   AF-K2EIF6-F1
#
_cell.length_a   1.000
_cell.length_b   1.000
_cell.length_c   1.000
_cell.angle_alpha   90.00
_cell.angle_beta   90.00
_cell.angle_gamma   90.00
#
_symmetry.space_group_name_H-M   'P 1'
#
loop_
_entity.id
_entity.type
_entity.pdbx_description
1 polymer ?
#
loop_
_entity_poly.entity_id
_entity_poly.type
_entity_poly.pdbx_seq_one_letter_code
_entity_poly.pdbx_strand_id
1 'polypeptide(L)'
;GGGYFRLLPYALSRWMLREVHRQDGSPAVFYFHPWELDVGQPRVQGIGFKTRFRHYVNIGRMEQRLGHLLRDFRWGRMDHIFLSQHEEVVCV
;
A
#
# COMPACT_ATOMS: atom_id res chain seq x y z
N GLY A 1 -2.00 0.70 -2.51
CA GLY A 1 -1.58 1.66 -1.49
C GLY A 1 -1.85 3.07 -1.98
N GLY A 2 -0.85 3.94 -1.91
CA GLY A 2 -0.89 5.30 -2.45
C GLY A 2 -2.09 6.15 -1.98
N GLY A 3 -2.54 7.06 -2.84
CA GLY A 3 -3.62 8.00 -2.53
C GLY A 3 -4.93 7.36 -2.07
N TYR A 4 -5.28 6.17 -2.56
CA TYR A 4 -6.46 5.43 -2.10
C TYR A 4 -6.36 5.00 -0.64
N PHE A 5 -5.17 4.57 -0.20
CA PHE A 5 -4.95 4.16 1.19
C PHE A 5 -4.97 5.34 2.17
N ARG A 6 -4.59 6.54 1.71
CA ARG A 6 -4.77 7.78 2.49
C ARG A 6 -6.24 8.22 2.51
N LEU A 7 -6.94 8.08 1.39
CA LEU A 7 -8.34 8.48 1.28
C LEU A 7 -9.27 7.57 2.11
N LEU A 8 -9.17 6.26 1.92
CA LEU A 8 -10.09 5.28 2.47
C LEU A 8 -9.79 4.96 3.95
N PRO A 9 -10.78 4.54 4.76
CA PRO A 9 -10.53 4.01 6.10
C PRO A 9 -9.65 2.76 6.06
N TYR A 10 -8.75 2.61 7.03
CA TYR A 10 -7.84 1.45 7.10
C TYR A 10 -8.58 0.11 7.11
N ALA A 11 -9.71 0.02 7.83
CA ALA A 11 -10.52 -1.18 7.89
C ALA A 11 -10.96 -1.67 6.50
N LEU A 12 -11.30 -0.75 5.60
CA LEU A 12 -11.68 -1.07 4.23
C LEU A 12 -10.47 -1.58 3.43
N SER A 13 -9.33 -0.87 3.50
CA SER A 13 -8.10 -1.32 2.83
C SER A 13 -7.65 -2.70 3.30
N ARG A 14 -7.75 -2.97 4.60
CA ARG A 14 -7.44 -4.27 5.20
C ARG A 14 -8.38 -5.36 4.68
N TRP A 15 -9.68 -5.08 4.62
CA TRP A 15 -10.66 -6.02 4.08
C TRP A 15 -10.35 -6.37 2.62
N MET A 16 -10.10 -5.36 1.76
CA MET A 16 -9.76 -5.59 0.35
C MET A 16 -8.52 -6.47 0.17
N LEU A 17 -7.45 -6.23 0.95
CA LEU A 17 -6.24 -7.04 0.88
C LEU A 17 -6.45 -8.49 1.34
N ARG A 18 -7.27 -8.69 2.38
CA ARG A 18 -7.64 -10.05 2.83
C ARG A 18 -8.51 -10.76 1.79
N GLU A 19 -9.36 -10.01 1.10
CA GLU A 19 -10.24 -10.58 0.09
C GLU A 19 -9.45 -11.09 -1.12
N VAL A 20 -8.46 -10.33 -1.60
CA VAL A 20 -7.53 -10.79 -2.66
C VAL A 20 -6.84 -12.09 -2.25
N HIS A 21 -6.29 -12.14 -1.04
CA HIS A 21 -5.67 -13.38 -0.54
C HIS A 21 -6.65 -14.56 -0.47
N ARG A 22 -7.93 -14.31 -0.15
CA ARG A 22 -8.94 -15.35 0.01
C ARG A 22 -9.50 -15.85 -1.33
N GLN A 23 -9.79 -14.96 -2.27
CA GLN A 23 -10.40 -15.34 -3.55
C GLN A 23 -9.36 -15.83 -4.55
N ASP A 24 -8.24 -15.12 -4.68
CA ASP A 24 -7.29 -15.35 -5.78
C ASP A 24 -6.13 -16.27 -5.38
N GLY A 25 -6.01 -16.61 -4.08
CA GLY A 25 -4.90 -17.39 -3.53
C GLY A 25 -3.52 -16.75 -3.73
N SER A 26 -3.49 -15.51 -4.24
CA SER A 26 -2.30 -14.85 -4.76
C SER A 26 -1.80 -13.77 -3.80
N PRO A 27 -0.49 -13.57 -3.69
CA PRO A 27 0.09 -12.54 -2.85
C PRO A 27 -0.25 -11.13 -3.36
N ALA A 28 -0.60 -10.22 -2.45
CA ALA A 28 -0.89 -8.83 -2.79
C ALA A 28 0.36 -7.93 -2.70
N VAL A 29 0.45 -6.95 -3.59
CA VAL A 29 1.53 -5.96 -3.62
C VAL A 29 1.02 -4.62 -3.09
N PHE A 30 1.70 -4.07 -2.08
CA PHE A 30 1.40 -2.75 -1.57
C PHE A 30 2.54 -1.79 -1.85
N TYR A 31 2.26 -0.75 -2.65
CA TYR A 31 3.19 0.34 -2.93
C TYR A 31 2.59 1.70 -2.54
N PHE A 32 3.45 2.66 -2.24
CA PHE A 32 3.14 4.07 -2.01
C PHE A 32 4.38 4.92 -2.31
N HIS A 33 4.20 6.22 -2.55
CA HIS A 33 5.35 7.11 -2.77
C HIS A 33 5.89 7.63 -1.43
N PRO A 34 7.21 7.85 -1.28
CA PRO A 34 7.80 8.34 -0.03
C PRO A 34 7.19 9.64 0.49
N TRP A 35 6.83 10.57 -0.42
CA TRP A 35 6.18 11.84 -0.06
C TRP A 35 4.83 11.67 0.63
N GLU A 36 4.20 10.49 0.53
CA GLU A 36 2.91 10.21 1.17
C GLU A 36 3.03 9.98 2.69
N LEU A 37 4.25 9.78 3.21
CA LEU A 37 4.56 9.76 4.65
C LEU A 37 5.08 11.11 5.17
N ASP A 38 5.51 12.00 4.28
CA ASP A 38 6.14 13.26 4.65
C ASP A 38 5.09 14.33 5.03
N VAL A 39 4.76 14.39 6.32
CA VAL A 39 3.87 15.41 6.89
C VAL A 39 4.50 16.81 6.82
N GLY A 40 5.83 16.89 6.78
CA GLY A 40 6.62 18.13 6.71
C GLY A 40 6.75 18.71 5.30
N GLN A 41 6.17 18.07 4.29
CA GLN A 41 6.33 18.52 2.90
C GLN A 41 5.85 19.97 2.70
N PRO A 42 6.51 20.74 1.82
CA PRO A 42 6.13 22.12 1.53
C PRO A 42 4.67 22.25 1.08
N ARG A 43 4.00 23.29 1.58
CA ARG A 43 2.64 23.65 1.15
C ARG A 43 2.71 24.56 -0.06
N VAL A 44 2.43 24.00 -1.24
CA VAL A 44 2.45 24.74 -2.51
C VAL A 44 1.27 25.71 -2.54
N GLN A 45 1.56 26.99 -2.79
CA GLN A 45 0.56 28.05 -2.93
C GLN A 45 0.08 28.15 -4.39
N GLY A 46 -1.11 28.72 -4.62
CA GLY A 46 -1.65 28.95 -5.98
C GLY A 46 -2.18 27.70 -6.71
N ILE A 47 -2.18 26.52 -6.08
CA ILE A 47 -2.71 25.29 -6.68
C ILE A 47 -4.22 25.15 -6.50
N GLY A 48 -4.88 24.56 -7.50
CA GLY A 48 -6.31 24.27 -7.44
C GLY A 48 -6.68 23.28 -6.33
N PHE A 49 -7.94 23.35 -5.87
CA PHE A 49 -8.47 22.54 -4.77
C PHE A 49 -8.28 21.03 -4.98
N LYS A 50 -8.49 20.53 -6.20
CA LYS A 50 -8.29 19.10 -6.53
C LYS A 50 -6.85 18.65 -6.29
N THR A 51 -5.88 19.46 -6.73
CA THR A 51 -4.45 19.16 -6.51
C THR A 51 -4.13 19.20 -5.03
N ARG A 52 -4.57 20.27 -4.33
CA ARG A 52 -4.37 20.40 -2.89
C ARG A 52 -4.91 19.22 -2.11
N PHE A 53 -6.11 18.74 -2.45
CA PHE A 53 -6.73 17.58 -1.84
C PHE A 53 -5.87 16.32 -2.01
N ARG A 54 -5.46 15.97 -3.24
CA ARG A 54 -4.65 14.76 -3.50
C ARG A 54 -3.29 14.77 -2.80
N HIS A 55 -2.68 15.96 -2.67
CA HIS A 55 -1.40 16.08 -1.97
C HIS A 55 -1.58 15.88 -0.46
N TYR A 56 -2.56 16.54 0.15
CA TYR A 56 -2.55 16.71 1.60
C TYR A 56 -3.60 15.92 2.39
N VAL A 57 -4.57 15.29 1.72
CA VAL A 57 -5.62 14.52 2.41
C VAL A 57 -5.02 13.43 3.28
N ASN A 58 -5.40 13.43 4.57
CA ASN A 58 -5.04 12.41 5.57
C ASN A 58 -3.54 12.06 5.67
N ILE A 59 -2.64 12.94 5.27
CA ILE A 59 -1.21 12.61 5.22
C ILE A 59 -0.64 12.23 6.60
N GLY A 60 -1.05 12.94 7.66
CA GLY A 60 -0.65 12.61 9.03
C GLY A 60 -1.19 11.28 9.58
N ARG A 61 -2.12 10.63 8.86
CA ARG A 61 -2.63 9.30 9.25
C ARG A 61 -1.85 8.17 8.58
N MET A 62 -1.02 8.48 7.58
CA MET A 62 -0.37 7.47 6.75
C MET A 62 0.57 6.58 7.57
N GLU A 63 1.39 7.17 8.42
CA GLU A 63 2.36 6.45 9.25
C GLU A 63 1.68 5.45 10.19
N GLN A 64 0.69 5.88 10.96
CA GLN A 64 -0.04 5.00 11.88
C GLN A 64 -0.72 3.85 11.12
N ARG A 65 -1.36 4.14 9.98
CA ARG A 65 -2.03 3.12 9.16
C ARG A 65 -1.05 2.14 8.55
N LEU A 66 0.11 2.61 8.10
CA LEU A 66 1.20 1.77 7.63
C LEU A 66 1.69 0.86 8.77
N GLY A 67 1.82 1.39 9.98
CA GLY A 67 2.16 0.60 11.16
C GLY A 67 1.13 -0.48 11.50
N HIS A 68 -0.16 -0.27 11.27
CA HIS A 68 -1.17 -1.33 11.39
C HIS A 68 -1.04 -2.34 10.24
N LEU A 69 -0.86 -1.86 9.01
CA LEU A 69 -0.71 -2.69 7.82
C LEU A 69 0.48 -3.66 7.93
N LEU A 70 1.61 -3.17 8.44
CA LEU A 70 2.82 -3.99 8.64
C LEU A 70 2.64 -5.06 9.71
N ARG A 71 1.74 -4.86 10.68
CA ARG A 71 1.42 -5.84 11.74
C ARG A 71 0.34 -6.84 11.33
N ASP A 72 -0.65 -6.40 10.56
CA ASP A 72 -1.83 -7.20 10.20
C ASP A 72 -1.56 -8.25 9.10
N PHE A 73 -0.43 -8.16 8.39
CA PHE A 73 -0.09 -9.01 7.25
C PHE A 73 1.35 -9.55 7.33
N ARG A 74 1.60 -10.67 6.65
CA ARG A 74 2.95 -11.22 6.45
C ARG A 74 3.58 -10.58 5.22
N TRP A 75 4.81 -10.09 5.38
CA TRP A 75 5.58 -9.46 4.33
C TRP A 75 6.76 -10.34 3.96
N GLY A 76 7.07 -10.40 2.68
CA GLY A 76 8.24 -11.07 2.16
C GLY A 76 8.84 -10.25 1.03
N ARG A 77 10.03 -10.65 0.59
CA ARG A 77 10.66 -10.06 -0.57
C ARG A 77 9.95 -10.52 -1.84
N MET A 78 9.94 -9.66 -2.84
CA MET A 78 9.19 -9.89 -4.08
C MET A 78 9.69 -11.12 -4.84
N ASP A 79 11.00 -11.33 -4.91
CA ASP A 79 11.62 -12.50 -5.51
C ASP A 79 11.17 -13.80 -4.83
N HIS A 80 11.20 -13.85 -3.50
CA HIS A 80 10.81 -15.05 -2.75
C HIS A 80 9.32 -15.37 -2.87
N ILE A 81 8.47 -14.37 -3.08
CA ILE A 81 7.03 -14.56 -3.15
C ILE A 81 6.58 -14.98 -4.56
N PHE A 82 7.20 -14.42 -5.61
CA PHE A 82 6.75 -14.61 -6.99
C PHE A 82 7.64 -15.55 -7.82
N LEU A 83 8.90 -15.78 -7.44
CA LEU A 83 9.80 -16.68 -8.18
C LEU A 83 9.90 -18.09 -7.57
N SER A 84 9.53 -18.28 -6.31
CA SER A 84 9.59 -19.60 -5.63
C SER A 84 8.61 -20.64 -6.19
N GLN A 85 7.72 -20.25 -7.11
CA GLN A 85 6.78 -21.15 -7.78
C GLN A 85 7.28 -21.65 -9.15
N HIS A 86 8.50 -21.29 -9.56
CA HIS A 86 9.10 -21.66 -10.85
C HIS A 86 10.22 -22.72 -10.75
N GLU A 87 10.27 -23.49 -9.67
CA GLU A 87 11.25 -24.57 -9.47
C GLU A 87 10.65 -25.99 -9.62
N GLU A 88 9.58 -26.12 -10.42
CA GLU A 88 9.12 -27.40 -10.98
C GLU A 88 9.21 -27.34 -12.51
N VAL A 89 10.41 -27.60 -13.06
CA VAL A 89 10.67 -28.45 -14.24
C VAL A 89 12.19 -28.57 -14.34
N VAL A 90 12.75 -29.62 -13.74
CA VAL A 90 13.91 -30.30 -14.34
C VAL A 90 13.47 -31.75 -14.48
N CYS A 91 13.10 -32.10 -15.72
CA CYS A 91 12.97 -33.49 -16.13
C CYS A 91 14.32 -34.19 -15.91
N VAL A 92 14.24 -35.44 -15.45
CA VAL A 92 15.33 -36.42 -15.32
C VAL A 92 16.27 -36.40 -16.53
#